data_AF-A0AAD5Y1M0-F1
#
_entry.id   AF-A0AAD5Y1M0-F1
#
_cell.length_a   1.000
_cell.length_b   1.000
_cell.length_c   1.000
_cell.angle_alpha   90.00
_cell.angle_beta   90.00
_cell.angle_gamma   90.00
#
_symmetry.space_group_name_H-M   'P 1'
#
loop_
_entity.id
_entity.type
_entity.pdbx_description
1 polymer ?
#
loop_
_entity_poly.entity_id
_entity_poly.type
_entity_poly.pdbx_seq_one_letter_code
_entity_poly.pdbx_strand_id
1 'polypeptide(L)'
;MIVLNSKGTISFKNGNSYSYEFPLFQLHVQKINTDVTRIWFSDNNRNPIPVPPNTLQQDGNGTFHNDFNGSFFLTWLGSHTITHNGIAIFQLNNQKKVAVHSSCERWD
;
A
#
# COMPACT_ATOMS: atom_id res chain seq x y z
N MET A 1 -5.55 -5.28 -10.89
CA MET A 1 -5.64 -3.81 -10.97
C MET A 1 -6.34 -3.26 -9.74
N ILE A 2 -5.66 -2.43 -8.96
CA ILE A 2 -6.26 -1.68 -7.84
C ILE A 2 -6.90 -0.43 -8.45
N VAL A 3 -8.15 -0.15 -8.08
CA VAL A 3 -8.94 0.97 -8.58
C VAL A 3 -9.39 1.82 -7.41
N LEU A 4 -9.18 3.12 -7.53
CA LEU A 4 -9.61 4.09 -6.54
C LEU A 4 -10.97 4.63 -6.98
N ASN A 5 -11.98 4.54 -6.12
CA ASN A 5 -13.31 5.04 -6.46
C ASN A 5 -13.47 6.52 -6.08
N SER A 6 -14.57 7.14 -6.53
CA SER A 6 -14.89 8.55 -6.25
C SER A 6 -15.17 8.87 -4.79
N LYS A 7 -15.27 7.88 -3.92
CA LYS A 7 -15.56 8.03 -2.49
C LYS A 7 -14.30 7.95 -1.61
N GLY A 8 -13.11 7.87 -2.20
CA GLY A 8 -11.85 7.85 -1.44
C GLY A 8 -11.55 6.50 -0.81
N THR A 9 -12.02 5.38 -1.39
CA THR A 9 -11.71 4.04 -0.86
C THR A 9 -10.95 3.17 -1.84
N ILE A 10 -10.13 2.27 -1.29
CA ILE A 10 -9.38 1.29 -2.08
C ILE A 10 -10.33 0.18 -2.51
N SER A 11 -10.44 -0.02 -3.82
CA SER A 11 -11.21 -1.10 -4.43
C SER A 11 -10.30 -1.98 -5.28
N PHE A 12 -10.53 -3.27 -5.27
CA PHE A 12 -9.75 -4.24 -6.02
C PHE A 12 -10.68 -4.76 -7.12
N LYS A 13 -10.28 -4.62 -8.40
CA LYS A 13 -11.13 -5.02 -9.54
C LYS A 13 -11.54 -6.51 -9.48
N ASN A 14 -10.67 -7.38 -8.97
CA ASN A 14 -10.89 -8.81 -8.79
C ASN A 14 -10.50 -9.24 -7.36
N GLY A 15 -11.45 -9.36 -6.44
CA GLY A 15 -11.20 -9.87 -5.08
C GLY A 15 -10.71 -8.81 -4.07
N ASN A 16 -10.03 -9.24 -2.99
CA ASN A 16 -9.48 -8.36 -1.93
C ASN A 16 -7.95 -8.37 -1.86
N SER A 17 -7.29 -9.08 -2.78
CA SER A 17 -5.83 -9.20 -2.83
C SER A 17 -5.31 -9.40 -4.24
N TYR A 18 -4.05 -9.02 -4.46
CA TYR A 18 -3.27 -9.34 -5.64
C TYR A 18 -1.93 -9.91 -5.23
N SER A 19 -1.39 -10.81 -6.04
CA SER A 19 -0.02 -11.31 -5.89
C SER A 19 0.72 -11.11 -7.21
N TYR A 20 1.97 -10.68 -7.11
CA TYR A 20 2.88 -10.48 -8.25
C TYR A 20 4.11 -11.35 -8.04
N GLU A 21 4.44 -12.15 -9.05
CA GLU A 21 5.57 -13.09 -8.98
C GLU A 21 6.85 -12.42 -9.48
N PHE A 22 7.91 -12.54 -8.69
CA PHE A 22 9.28 -12.19 -9.05
C PHE A 22 10.15 -13.46 -8.93
N PRO A 23 11.34 -13.52 -9.56
CA PRO A 23 12.15 -14.74 -9.56
C PRO A 23 12.50 -15.30 -8.18
N LEU A 24 12.60 -14.43 -7.16
CA LEU A 24 13.06 -14.78 -5.81
C LEU A 24 11.96 -14.70 -4.74
N PHE A 25 10.84 -14.04 -5.02
CA PHE A 25 9.77 -13.82 -4.06
C PHE A 25 8.45 -13.48 -4.76
N GLN A 26 7.36 -13.55 -4.01
CA GLN A 26 6.07 -13.01 -4.43
C GLN A 26 5.73 -11.79 -3.59
N LEU A 27 5.25 -10.72 -4.24
CA LEU A 27 4.71 -9.54 -3.57
C LEU A 27 3.19 -9.70 -3.44
N HIS A 28 2.68 -9.58 -2.23
CA HIS A 28 1.26 -9.67 -1.92
C HIS A 28 0.73 -8.30 -1.53
N VAL A 29 -0.42 -7.95 -2.09
CA VAL A 29 -1.14 -6.72 -1.79
C VAL A 29 -2.51 -7.11 -1.27
N GLN A 30 -2.82 -6.75 -0.03
CA GLN A 30 -4.07 -7.12 0.62
C GLN A 30 -4.79 -5.89 1.16
N LYS A 31 -6.08 -5.78 0.85
CA LYS A 31 -6.96 -4.83 1.52
C LYS A 31 -7.16 -5.23 2.98
N ILE A 32 -6.77 -4.36 3.91
CA ILE A 32 -7.09 -4.56 5.34
C ILE A 32 -8.47 -3.98 5.65
N ASN A 33 -8.70 -2.75 5.20
CA ASN A 33 -10.00 -2.08 5.30
C ASN A 33 -10.19 -1.11 4.12
N THR A 34 -11.16 -0.21 4.19
CA THR A 34 -11.44 0.79 3.14
C THR A 34 -10.27 1.71 2.83
N ASP A 35 -9.38 1.91 3.79
CA ASP A 35 -8.41 2.99 3.80
C ASP A 35 -6.96 2.50 3.77
N VAL A 36 -6.71 1.27 4.23
CA VAL A 36 -5.37 0.72 4.44
C VAL A 36 -5.19 -0.55 3.62
N THR A 37 -4.07 -0.60 2.90
CA THR A 37 -3.56 -1.77 2.20
C THR A 37 -2.25 -2.23 2.81
N ARG A 38 -2.14 -3.53 3.04
CA ARG A 38 -0.91 -4.18 3.46
C ARG A 38 -0.17 -4.72 2.26
N ILE A 39 1.14 -4.50 2.22
CA ILE A 39 2.06 -5.15 1.29
C ILE A 39 3.00 -6.03 2.09
N TRP A 40 3.15 -7.29 1.69
CA TRP A 40 4.05 -8.26 2.32
C TRP A 40 4.62 -9.23 1.28
N PHE A 41 5.64 -9.99 1.66
CA PHE A 41 6.41 -10.83 0.74
C PHE A 41 6.38 -12.30 1.15
N SER A 42 6.41 -13.20 0.17
CA SER A 42 6.57 -14.64 0.40
C SER A 42 7.65 -15.25 -0.48
N ASP A 43 8.13 -16.43 -0.10
CA ASP A 43 8.91 -17.28 -1.00
C ASP A 43 8.00 -17.88 -2.12
N ASN A 44 8.61 -18.68 -3.00
CA ASN A 44 7.90 -19.36 -4.09
C ASN A 44 6.90 -20.43 -3.62
N ASN A 45 7.01 -20.85 -2.35
CA ASN A 45 6.09 -21.78 -1.70
C ASN A 45 4.97 -21.07 -0.93
N ARG A 46 4.88 -19.73 -1.06
CA ARG A 46 3.92 -18.85 -0.35
C ARG A 46 4.13 -18.75 1.16
N ASN A 47 5.31 -19.12 1.67
CA ASN A 47 5.64 -18.87 3.07
C ASN A 47 6.03 -17.40 3.24
N PRO A 48 5.49 -16.69 4.25
CA PRO A 48 5.91 -15.32 4.53
C PRO A 48 7.42 -15.22 4.77
N ILE A 49 8.05 -14.22 4.16
CA ILE A 49 9.45 -13.89 4.35
C ILE A 49 9.58 -12.44 4.83
N PRO A 50 10.72 -12.07 5.45
CA PRO A 50 11.03 -10.66 5.69
C PRO A 50 11.00 -9.85 4.39
N VAL A 51 10.86 -8.53 4.52
CA VAL A 51 10.99 -7.64 3.36
C VAL A 51 12.36 -7.89 2.70
N PRO A 52 12.41 -8.23 1.40
CA PRO A 52 13.67 -8.46 0.71
C PRO A 52 14.61 -7.26 0.85
N PRO A 53 15.93 -7.46 0.99
CA PRO A 53 16.90 -6.37 1.07
C PRO A 53 16.77 -5.39 -0.11
N ASN A 54 17.15 -4.13 0.12
CA ASN A 54 17.03 -3.04 -0.85
C ASN A 54 15.59 -2.79 -1.35
N THR A 55 14.61 -3.12 -0.52
CA THR A 55 13.20 -2.78 -0.75
C THR A 55 12.80 -1.62 0.13
N LEU A 56 12.28 -0.56 -0.48
CA LEU A 56 11.92 0.68 0.22
C LEU A 56 10.52 1.11 -0.18
N GLN A 57 9.77 1.64 0.77
CA GLN A 57 8.57 2.42 0.49
C GLN A 57 8.94 3.91 0.46
N GLN A 58 8.49 4.62 -0.57
CA GLN A 58 8.55 6.07 -0.67
C GLN A 58 7.14 6.64 -0.82
N ASP A 59 6.81 7.68 -0.05
CA ASP A 59 5.55 8.41 -0.21
C ASP A 59 5.65 9.53 -1.27
N GLY A 60 4.53 10.21 -1.54
CA GLY A 60 4.43 11.30 -2.51
C GLY A 60 5.21 12.56 -2.17
N ASN A 61 5.67 12.70 -0.93
CA ASN A 61 6.55 13.78 -0.51
C ASN A 61 8.03 13.40 -0.64
N GLY A 62 8.31 12.17 -1.12
CA GLY A 62 9.65 11.65 -1.27
C GLY A 62 10.23 11.03 0.01
N THR A 63 9.44 10.90 1.08
CA THR A 63 9.90 10.35 2.36
C THR A 63 9.96 8.83 2.30
N PHE A 64 11.05 8.26 2.81
CA PHE A 64 11.20 6.81 2.92
C PHE A 64 10.63 6.29 4.24
N HIS A 65 9.94 5.17 4.15
CA HIS A 65 9.31 4.50 5.29
C HIS A 65 9.85 3.08 5.40
N ASN A 66 10.17 2.69 6.63
CA ASN A 66 10.60 1.34 6.94
C ASN A 66 9.40 0.39 6.98
N ASP A 67 9.67 -0.90 6.85
CA ASP A 67 8.65 -1.90 7.09
C ASP A 67 8.29 -1.98 8.57
N PHE A 68 7.06 -2.40 8.84
CA PHE A 68 6.59 -2.76 10.15
C PHE A 68 6.31 -4.26 10.19
N ASN A 69 7.19 -5.00 10.88
CA ASN A 69 7.08 -6.45 11.06
C ASN A 69 6.97 -7.22 9.71
N GLY A 70 7.84 -6.90 8.75
CA GLY A 70 7.88 -7.56 7.46
C GLY A 70 6.78 -7.09 6.49
N SER A 71 6.20 -5.91 6.72
CA SER A 71 5.09 -5.40 5.90
C SER A 71 5.09 -3.89 5.78
N PHE A 72 4.67 -3.39 4.62
CA PHE A 72 4.35 -1.99 4.42
C PHE A 72 2.85 -1.77 4.53
N PHE A 73 2.45 -0.64 5.13
CA PHE A 73 1.05 -0.24 5.26
C PHE A 73 0.84 1.06 4.52
N LEU A 74 0.09 1.00 3.44
CA LEU A 74 -0.19 2.14 2.59
C LEU A 74 -1.61 2.61 2.83
N THR A 75 -1.76 3.91 3.09
CA THR A 75 -3.08 4.53 3.10
C THR A 75 -3.51 4.82 1.67
N TRP A 76 -4.82 4.97 1.46
CA TRP A 76 -5.35 5.44 0.19
C TRP A 76 -4.96 6.88 -0.13
N LEU A 77 -4.52 7.65 0.86
CA LEU A 77 -4.18 9.05 0.73
C LEU A 77 -2.77 9.20 0.15
N GLY A 78 -2.65 10.07 -0.86
CA GLY A 78 -1.38 10.39 -1.49
C GLY A 78 -0.90 9.33 -2.48
N SER A 79 0.35 9.49 -2.93
CA SER A 79 1.04 8.51 -3.76
C SER A 79 2.05 7.72 -2.93
N HIS A 80 2.22 6.45 -3.28
CA HIS A 80 3.16 5.54 -2.63
C HIS A 80 3.85 4.70 -3.70
N THR A 81 5.15 4.51 -3.57
CA THR A 81 5.95 3.65 -4.44
C THR A 81 6.73 2.66 -3.59
N ILE A 82 6.68 1.38 -3.95
CA ILE A 82 7.62 0.38 -3.44
C ILE A 82 8.67 0.15 -4.52
N THR A 83 9.94 0.36 -4.17
CA THR A 83 11.08 0.07 -5.03
C THR A 83 11.85 -1.14 -4.51
N HIS A 84 12.37 -1.98 -5.39
CA HIS A 84 13.30 -3.06 -5.06
C HIS A 84 14.54 -2.93 -5.96
N ASN A 85 15.73 -2.87 -5.36
CA ASN A 85 16.99 -2.58 -6.07
C ASN A 85 16.89 -1.32 -6.97
N GLY A 86 16.22 -0.27 -6.49
CA GLY A 86 16.02 0.98 -7.23
C GLY A 86 14.96 0.95 -8.34
N ILE A 87 14.32 -0.20 -8.59
CA ILE A 87 13.28 -0.36 -9.61
C ILE A 87 11.91 -0.30 -8.92
N ALA A 88 10.99 0.52 -9.41
CA ALA A 88 9.61 0.55 -8.92
C ALA A 88 8.89 -0.77 -9.25
N ILE A 89 8.49 -1.51 -8.22
CA ILE A 89 7.79 -2.80 -8.35
C ILE A 89 6.31 -2.72 -7.96
N PHE A 90 5.91 -1.65 -7.26
CA PHE A 90 4.51 -1.36 -6.97
C PHE A 90 4.32 0.16 -6.85
N GLN A 91 3.21 0.66 -7.38
CA GLN A 91 2.83 2.07 -7.28
C GLN A 91 1.34 2.20 -6.98
N LEU A 92 1.02 3.02 -5.98
CA LEU A 92 -0.33 3.47 -5.69
C LEU A 92 -0.37 4.98 -5.89
N ASN A 93 -1.05 5.43 -6.95
CA ASN A 93 -1.15 6.85 -7.27
C ASN A 93 -2.58 7.33 -6.96
N ASN A 94 -2.80 7.95 -5.80
CA ASN A 94 -4.05 8.62 -5.50
C ASN A 94 -3.87 10.12 -5.36
N GLN A 95 -4.51 10.87 -6.26
CA GLN A 95 -4.46 12.34 -6.30
C GLN A 95 -5.71 13.01 -5.73
N LYS A 96 -6.67 12.27 -5.14
CA LYS A 96 -7.92 12.87 -4.69
C LYS A 96 -7.77 13.64 -3.38
N LYS A 97 -8.21 14.90 -3.42
CA LYS A 97 -8.32 15.84 -2.30
C LYS A 97 -9.28 15.28 -1.24
N VAL A 98 -8.86 15.30 0.01
CA VAL A 98 -9.71 14.99 1.17
C VAL A 98 -10.49 16.25 1.55
N ALA A 99 -11.80 16.12 1.76
CA ALA A 99 -12.60 17.17 2.40
C ALA A 99 -12.63 16.90 3.91
N VAL A 100 -12.17 17.86 4.71
CA VAL A 100 -12.25 17.80 6.17
C VAL A 100 -13.52 18.50 6.60
N HIS A 101 -14.42 17.79 7.28
CA HIS A 101 -15.60 18.38 7.90
C HIS A 101 -15.42 18.29 9.42
N SER A 102 -15.45 19.43 10.10
CA SER A 102 -15.52 19.51 11.55
C SER A 102 -16.92 20.02 11.94
N SER A 103 -17.60 19.31 12.82
CA SER A 103 -18.76 19.82 13.55
C SER A 103 -18.38 19.86 15.02
N CYS A 104 -18.06 21.04 15.52
CA CYS A 104 -17.96 21.28 16.96
C CYS A 104 -19.36 21.62 17.46
N GLU A 105 -20.01 20.69 18.15
CA GLU A 105 -21.03 21.07 19.12
C GLU A 105 -20.28 21.61 20.33
N ARG A 106 -20.61 22.84 20.71
CA ARG A 106 -20.08 23.51 21.88
C ARG A 106 -20.77 22.89 23.10
N TRP A 107 -19.99 22.25 23.97
CA TRP A 107 -20.49 21.77 25.27
C TRP A 107 -20.23 22.90 26.26
N ASP A 108 -21.22 23.76 26.44
CA ASP A 108 -21.30 24.69 27.57
C ASP A 108 -21.92 23.97 28.78
#